data_AF-A0A7V2SV35-F1
#
_entry.id   AF-A0A7V2SV35-F1
#
_cell.length_a   1.000
_cell.length_b   1.000
_cell.length_c   1.000
_cell.angle_alpha   90.00
_cell.angle_beta   90.00
_cell.angle_gamma   90.00
#
_symmetry.space_group_name_H-M   'P 1'
#
loop_
_entity.id
_entity.type
_entity.pdbx_description
1 polymer ?
#
loop_
_entity_poly.entity_id
_entity_poly.type
_entity_poly.pdbx_seq_one_letter_code
_entity_poly.pdbx_strand_id
1 'polypeptide(L)'
;MSSNQTFEVLVSPEGAPYRTGQLNLLHGTVKTPCFMPVGTLASVKAVSPDELEEVGAQMILSNAYHLYLRPGVEVVDALGGLHSFMGWTRPILTDSGGFQVYSLASMRKITDEGVLFRSHLDGSYHEFTPEKVVAIQESLGSDIMM
;
A
#
# COMPACT_ATOMS: atom_id res chain seq x y z
N MET A 1 -22.61 -1.98 -0.34
CA MET A 1 -22.11 -2.34 -1.69
C MET A 1 -21.49 -3.72 -1.56
N SER A 2 -21.95 -4.70 -2.32
CA SER A 2 -21.39 -6.06 -2.29
C SER A 2 -19.96 -6.00 -2.82
N SER A 3 -18.97 -6.23 -1.95
CA SER A 3 -17.56 -6.24 -2.34
C SER A 3 -17.28 -7.49 -3.15
N ASN A 4 -17.13 -7.34 -4.47
CA ASN A 4 -16.75 -8.41 -5.41
C ASN A 4 -15.27 -8.82 -5.29
N GLN A 5 -14.66 -8.61 -4.13
CA GLN A 5 -13.28 -9.02 -3.87
C GLN A 5 -13.25 -10.51 -3.59
N THR A 6 -12.57 -11.29 -4.44
CA THR A 6 -12.51 -12.75 -4.31
C THR A 6 -11.12 -13.27 -4.57
N PHE A 7 -10.76 -14.35 -3.88
CA PHE A 7 -9.55 -15.12 -4.18
C PHE A 7 -9.95 -16.51 -4.63
N GLU A 8 -9.53 -16.89 -5.83
CA GLU A 8 -9.78 -18.21 -6.41
C GLU A 8 -8.45 -18.97 -6.56
N VAL A 9 -8.42 -20.21 -6.06
CA VAL A 9 -7.30 -21.12 -6.29
C VAL A 9 -7.54 -21.86 -7.60
N LEU A 10 -6.68 -21.65 -8.59
CA LEU A 10 -6.80 -22.26 -9.91
C LEU A 10 -6.12 -23.63 -9.94
N VAL A 11 -4.94 -23.76 -9.31
CA VAL A 11 -4.20 -25.03 -9.22
C VAL A 11 -3.53 -25.13 -7.86
N SER A 12 -3.75 -26.25 -7.18
CA SER A 12 -3.13 -26.59 -5.89
C SER A 12 -3.07 -28.11 -5.75
N PRO A 13 -2.02 -28.77 -6.28
CA PRO A 13 -1.91 -30.23 -6.23
C PRO A 13 -1.86 -30.75 -4.78
N GLU A 14 -2.43 -31.92 -4.54
CA GLU A 14 -2.43 -32.54 -3.21
C GLU A 14 -0.98 -32.77 -2.73
N GLY A 15 -0.68 -32.37 -1.49
CA GLY A 15 0.66 -32.49 -0.90
C GLY A 15 1.70 -31.48 -1.41
N ALA A 16 1.36 -30.59 -2.35
CA ALA A 16 2.28 -29.57 -2.84
C ALA A 16 2.23 -28.28 -2.00
N PRO A 17 3.38 -27.62 -1.74
CA PRO A 17 3.43 -26.34 -1.02
C PRO A 17 3.11 -25.12 -1.90
N TYR A 18 2.84 -25.33 -3.19
CA TYR A 18 2.62 -24.26 -4.16
C TYR A 18 1.18 -24.22 -4.66
N ARG A 19 0.73 -23.02 -4.98
CA ARG A 19 -0.56 -22.76 -5.61
C ARG A 19 -0.44 -21.62 -6.59
N THR A 20 -1.26 -21.67 -7.64
CA THR A 20 -1.56 -20.49 -8.46
C THR A 20 -3.03 -20.18 -8.34
N GLY A 21 -3.35 -18.89 -8.38
CA GLY A 21 -4.70 -18.39 -8.21
C GLY A 21 -4.88 -17.04 -8.86
N GLN A 22 -6.03 -16.46 -8.63
CA GLN A 22 -6.35 -15.09 -9.03
C GLN A 22 -7.08 -14.36 -7.92
N LEU A 23 -6.73 -13.10 -7.75
CA LEU A 23 -7.35 -12.16 -6.82
C LEU A 23 -8.09 -11.12 -7.65
N ASN A 24 -9.42 -11.09 -7.53
CA ASN A 24 -10.25 -10.07 -8.14
C ASN A 24 -10.37 -8.91 -7.16
N LEU A 25 -9.88 -7.73 -7.55
CA LEU A 25 -9.91 -6.49 -6.77
C LEU A 25 -10.74 -5.43 -7.50
N LEU A 26 -10.93 -4.27 -6.86
CA LEU A 26 -11.74 -3.18 -7.42
C LEU A 26 -11.13 -2.64 -8.72
N HIS A 27 -9.80 -2.51 -8.77
CA HIS A 27 -9.09 -1.96 -9.92
C HIS A 27 -8.47 -3.02 -10.84
N GLY A 28 -8.85 -4.30 -10.70
CA GLY A 28 -8.45 -5.36 -11.64
C GLY A 28 -8.15 -6.71 -11.01
N THR A 29 -7.76 -7.67 -11.85
CA THR A 29 -7.42 -9.04 -11.43
C THR A 29 -5.91 -9.25 -11.39
N VAL A 30 -5.43 -9.83 -10.29
CA VAL A 30 -4.00 -10.12 -10.05
C VAL A 30 -3.80 -11.64 -10.01
N LYS A 31 -2.91 -12.18 -10.85
CA LYS A 31 -2.58 -13.61 -10.82
C LYS A 31 -1.54 -13.86 -9.72
N THR A 32 -1.67 -14.98 -9.01
CA THR A 32 -0.70 -15.39 -7.99
C THR A 32 0.05 -16.66 -8.43
N PRO A 33 1.35 -16.81 -8.09
CA PRO A 33 2.18 -15.88 -7.30
C PRO A 33 2.44 -14.55 -8.01
N CYS A 34 2.44 -13.45 -7.25
CA CYS A 34 2.60 -12.09 -7.78
C CYS A 34 3.82 -11.43 -7.13
N PHE A 35 4.63 -10.74 -7.93
CA PHE A 35 5.63 -9.80 -7.44
C PHE A 35 5.07 -8.38 -7.56
N MET A 36 5.19 -7.59 -6.49
CA MET A 36 4.71 -6.21 -6.44
C MET A 36 5.91 -5.24 -6.45
N PRO A 37 6.09 -4.43 -7.51
CA PRO A 37 7.01 -3.30 -7.47
C PRO A 37 6.65 -2.34 -6.33
N VAL A 38 7.67 -1.81 -5.65
CA VAL A 38 7.49 -0.95 -4.48
C VAL A 38 7.54 0.52 -4.88
N GLY A 39 6.42 1.19 -4.71
CA GLY A 39 6.25 2.62 -4.80
C GLY A 39 6.54 3.32 -3.47
N THR A 40 7.34 4.38 -3.51
CA THR A 40 7.58 5.28 -2.38
C THR A 40 7.26 6.70 -2.82
N LEU A 41 6.48 7.45 -2.02
CA LEU A 41 5.98 8.77 -2.42
C LEU A 41 5.23 8.73 -3.77
N ALA A 42 4.29 7.79 -3.90
CA ALA A 42 3.43 7.64 -5.09
C ALA A 42 4.20 7.45 -6.41
N SER A 43 5.39 6.85 -6.38
CA SER A 43 6.15 6.50 -7.58
C SER A 43 7.01 5.27 -7.37
N VAL A 44 7.11 4.42 -8.39
CA VAL A 44 8.19 3.43 -8.49
C VAL A 44 9.41 4.16 -9.03
N LYS A 45 10.53 4.10 -8.31
CA LYS A 45 11.69 4.93 -8.65
C LYS A 45 12.21 4.62 -10.04
N ALA A 46 12.36 5.68 -10.85
CA ALA A 46 12.88 5.65 -12.21
C ALA A 46 12.07 4.81 -13.22
N VAL A 47 10.81 4.50 -12.91
CA VAL A 47 9.92 3.75 -13.80
C VAL A 47 8.56 4.45 -13.83
N SER A 48 8.08 4.77 -15.03
CA SER A 48 6.75 5.33 -15.26
C SER A 48 5.65 4.27 -15.11
N PRO A 49 4.38 4.68 -14.87
CA PRO A 49 3.24 3.75 -14.87
C PRO A 49 3.15 2.92 -16.15
N ASP A 50 3.34 3.54 -17.32
CA ASP A 50 3.29 2.85 -18.62
C ASP A 50 4.36 1.76 -18.72
N GLU A 51 5.61 2.03 -18.30
CA GLU A 51 6.67 1.02 -18.28
C GLU A 51 6.36 -0.14 -17.32
N LEU A 52 5.71 0.12 -16.16
CA LEU A 52 5.25 -0.93 -15.26
C LEU A 52 4.19 -1.82 -15.93
N GLU A 53 3.29 -1.22 -16.71
CA GLU A 53 2.30 -1.97 -17.47
C GLU A 53 2.94 -2.82 -18.56
N GLU A 54 3.91 -2.28 -19.29
CA GLU A 54 4.66 -2.97 -20.35
C GLU A 54 5.41 -4.20 -19.83
N VAL A 55 6.03 -4.11 -18.65
CA VAL A 55 6.70 -5.26 -18.01
C VAL A 55 5.72 -6.25 -17.35
N GLY A 56 4.42 -5.97 -17.41
CA GLY A 56 3.36 -6.86 -16.94
C GLY A 56 3.09 -6.79 -15.45
N ALA A 57 3.47 -5.71 -14.76
CA ALA A 57 3.11 -5.51 -13.36
C ALA A 57 1.57 -5.44 -13.22
N GLN A 58 1.00 -6.34 -12.43
CA GLN A 58 -0.45 -6.39 -12.22
C GLN A 58 -0.89 -5.59 -11.00
N MET A 59 0.01 -5.36 -10.06
CA MET A 59 -0.24 -4.69 -8.79
C MET A 59 1.06 -4.10 -8.27
N ILE A 60 0.96 -3.02 -7.49
CA ILE A 60 2.11 -2.42 -6.81
C ILE A 60 1.86 -2.34 -5.29
N LEU A 61 2.94 -2.22 -4.53
CA LEU A 61 2.90 -1.83 -3.13
C LEU A 61 3.20 -0.34 -3.04
N SER A 62 2.42 0.44 -2.31
CA SER A 62 2.69 1.85 -2.02
C SER A 62 2.88 2.06 -0.52
N ASN A 63 3.93 2.81 -0.16
CA ASN A 63 4.22 3.06 1.24
C ASN A 63 3.35 4.19 1.83
N ALA A 64 2.48 3.85 2.80
CA ALA A 64 1.58 4.84 3.41
C ALA A 64 2.32 5.82 4.33
N TYR A 65 3.38 5.37 5.03
CA TYR A 65 4.16 6.23 5.94
C TYR A 65 4.75 7.45 5.22
N HIS A 66 5.35 7.25 4.04
CA HIS A 66 5.94 8.32 3.28
C HIS A 66 4.88 9.29 2.75
N LEU A 67 3.77 8.77 2.23
CA LEU A 67 2.65 9.58 1.73
C LEU A 67 1.99 10.43 2.82
N TYR A 68 1.83 9.84 4.01
CA TYR A 68 1.33 10.53 5.19
C TYR A 68 2.18 11.73 5.56
N LEU A 69 3.51 11.59 5.56
CA LEU A 69 4.42 12.69 5.88
C LEU A 69 4.54 13.72 4.75
N ARG A 70 4.52 13.25 3.49
CA ARG A 70 4.63 14.11 2.30
C ARG A 70 4.09 13.36 1.07
N PRO A 71 3.16 13.93 0.30
CA PRO A 71 2.64 15.29 0.40
C PRO A 71 1.60 15.53 1.51
N GLY A 72 1.21 14.49 2.25
CA GLY A 72 0.05 14.51 3.15
C GLY A 72 -1.12 13.78 2.51
N VAL A 73 -1.88 13.05 3.33
CA VAL A 73 -2.98 12.19 2.87
C VAL A 73 -4.09 13.02 2.26
N GLU A 74 -4.37 14.18 2.86
CA GLU A 74 -5.39 15.13 2.44
C GLU A 74 -5.11 15.69 1.04
N VAL A 75 -3.83 15.85 0.68
CA VAL A 75 -3.43 16.30 -0.66
C VAL A 75 -3.68 15.20 -1.69
N VAL A 76 -3.35 13.96 -1.36
CA VAL A 76 -3.58 12.81 -2.25
C VAL A 76 -5.07 12.59 -2.46
N ASP A 77 -5.87 12.64 -1.39
CA ASP A 77 -7.33 12.51 -1.42
C ASP A 77 -7.97 13.61 -2.27
N ALA A 78 -7.58 14.88 -2.05
CA ALA A 78 -8.09 16.01 -2.83
C ALA A 78 -7.78 15.93 -4.33
N LEU A 79 -6.76 15.15 -4.73
CA LEU A 79 -6.39 14.91 -6.13
C LEU A 79 -7.03 13.63 -6.70
N GLY A 80 -8.01 13.05 -6.01
CA GLY A 80 -8.78 11.90 -6.47
C GLY A 80 -8.21 10.55 -6.04
N GLY A 81 -7.48 10.52 -4.92
CA GLY A 81 -6.89 9.31 -4.35
C GLY A 81 -5.58 8.90 -5.01
N LEU A 82 -4.95 7.86 -4.45
CA LEU A 82 -3.59 7.46 -4.80
C LEU A 82 -3.45 7.03 -6.26
N HIS A 83 -4.43 6.29 -6.79
CA HIS A 83 -4.47 5.86 -8.19
C HIS A 83 -4.37 7.06 -9.15
N SER A 84 -5.25 8.06 -8.97
CA SER A 84 -5.27 9.29 -9.77
C SER A 84 -4.01 10.11 -9.58
N PHE A 85 -3.53 10.23 -8.34
CA PHE A 85 -2.35 11.02 -7.99
C PHE A 85 -1.07 10.50 -8.67
N MET A 86 -0.92 9.17 -8.80
CA MET A 86 0.26 8.56 -9.42
C MET A 86 0.09 8.11 -10.87
N GLY A 87 -1.11 8.24 -11.43
CA GLY A 87 -1.43 7.76 -12.78
C GLY A 87 -1.37 6.24 -12.92
N TRP A 88 -1.67 5.49 -11.85
CA TRP A 88 -1.72 4.03 -11.87
C TRP A 88 -3.17 3.56 -11.74
N THR A 89 -3.64 2.79 -12.72
CA THR A 89 -5.06 2.38 -12.80
C THR A 89 -5.30 0.91 -12.45
N ARG A 90 -4.26 0.17 -12.05
CA ARG A 90 -4.36 -1.23 -11.60
C ARG A 90 -4.29 -1.28 -10.06
N PRO A 91 -4.49 -2.45 -9.43
CA PRO A 91 -4.55 -2.53 -7.98
C PRO A 91 -3.32 -2.00 -7.24
N ILE A 92 -3.58 -1.45 -6.06
CA ILE A 92 -2.56 -0.96 -5.11
C ILE A 92 -2.75 -1.63 -3.75
N LEU A 93 -1.66 -2.14 -3.19
CA LEU A 93 -1.58 -2.52 -1.79
C LEU A 93 -0.87 -1.40 -1.03
N THR A 94 -1.45 -0.93 0.07
CA THR A 94 -0.75 -0.02 0.98
C THR A 94 -0.26 -0.76 2.21
N ASP A 95 0.98 -0.51 2.59
CA ASP A 95 1.46 -0.97 3.90
C ASP A 95 0.94 -0.07 5.04
N SER A 96 1.05 -0.55 6.29
CA SER A 96 0.64 0.20 7.48
C SER A 96 1.63 1.30 7.90
N GLY A 97 2.83 1.33 7.31
CA GLY A 97 3.93 2.16 7.78
C GLY A 97 4.60 1.64 9.07
N GLY A 98 4.10 0.56 9.67
CA GLY A 98 4.61 0.05 10.95
C GLY A 98 6.08 -0.35 10.91
N PHE A 99 6.54 -0.94 9.80
CA PHE A 99 7.95 -1.28 9.61
C PHE A 99 8.84 -0.03 9.56
N GLN A 100 8.39 1.02 8.86
CA GLN A 100 9.13 2.28 8.75
C GLN A 100 9.25 2.93 10.12
N VAL A 101 8.15 3.01 10.88
CA VAL A 101 8.21 3.56 12.25
C VAL A 101 9.11 2.71 13.16
N TYR A 102 9.04 1.37 13.05
CA TYR A 102 9.94 0.48 13.78
C TYR A 102 11.42 0.75 13.47
N SER A 103 11.74 1.02 12.20
CA SER A 103 13.10 1.27 11.71
C SER A 103 13.72 2.60 12.19
N LEU A 104 12.91 3.55 12.69
CA LEU A 104 13.37 4.86 13.17
C LEU A 104 14.12 4.84 14.53
N ALA A 105 14.38 3.66 15.09
CA ALA A 105 15.20 3.46 16.30
C ALA A 105 14.88 4.44 17.44
N SER A 106 15.81 5.25 17.96
CA SER A 106 15.55 6.10 19.14
C SER A 106 14.42 7.14 18.98
N MET A 107 13.86 7.32 17.78
CA MET A 107 12.83 8.32 17.48
C MET A 107 11.39 7.82 17.61
N ARG A 108 11.14 6.66 18.24
CA ARG A 108 9.78 6.15 18.50
C ARG A 108 9.56 5.66 19.94
N LYS A 109 8.32 5.74 20.39
CA LYS A 109 7.80 5.15 21.64
C LYS A 109 6.55 4.34 21.31
N ILE A 110 6.59 3.04 21.60
CA ILE A 110 5.48 2.11 21.41
C ILE A 110 4.67 2.04 22.71
N THR A 111 3.35 2.09 22.60
CA THR A 111 2.38 1.89 23.68
C THR A 111 1.31 0.89 23.24
N ASP A 112 0.39 0.52 24.11
CA ASP A 112 -0.70 -0.40 23.76
C ASP A 112 -1.68 0.24 22.75
N GLU A 113 -1.76 1.57 22.74
CA GLU A 113 -2.61 2.36 21.84
C GLU A 113 -2.00 2.52 20.44
N GLY A 114 -0.67 2.41 20.30
CA GLY A 114 0.00 2.59 19.02
C GLY A 114 1.46 2.99 19.14
N VAL A 115 1.91 3.86 18.24
CA VAL A 115 3.29 4.33 18.19
C VAL A 115 3.39 5.82 18.00
N LEU A 116 4.06 6.48 18.94
CA LEU A 116 4.48 7.86 18.85
C LEU A 116 5.86 7.92 18.19
N PHE A 117 6.03 8.77 17.19
CA PHE A 117 7.32 8.90 16.51
C PHE A 117 7.61 10.33 16.07
N ARG A 118 8.88 10.61 15.86
CA ARG A 118 9.36 11.88 15.32
C ARG A 118 9.60 11.73 13.82
N SER A 119 9.03 12.64 13.02
CA SER A 119 9.25 12.71 11.58
C SER A 119 10.74 12.90 11.27
N HIS A 120 11.24 12.08 10.35
CA HIS A 120 12.60 12.20 9.82
C HIS A 120 12.78 13.37 8.84
N LEU A 121 11.70 14.04 8.42
CA LEU A 121 11.74 15.14 7.47
C LEU A 121 11.95 16.49 8.14
N ASP A 122 11.21 16.75 9.23
CA ASP A 122 11.12 18.06 9.89
C ASP A 122 11.20 17.97 11.42
N GLY A 123 11.21 16.76 11.97
CA GLY A 123 11.27 16.56 13.42
C GLY A 123 9.93 16.77 14.14
N SER A 124 8.81 16.89 13.43
CA SER A 124 7.48 17.00 14.05
C SER A 124 7.06 15.68 14.73
N TYR A 125 6.17 15.76 15.72
CA TYR A 125 5.68 14.59 16.45
C TYR A 125 4.40 14.06 15.81
N HIS A 126 4.34 12.75 15.63
CA HIS A 126 3.19 12.05 15.09
C HIS A 126 2.85 10.82 15.92
N GLU A 127 1.63 10.35 15.72
CA GLU A 127 1.10 9.14 16.32
C GLU A 127 0.44 8.31 15.24
N PHE A 128 0.72 7.01 15.22
CA PHE A 128 -0.01 5.99 14.47
C PHE A 128 -0.68 5.02 15.44
N THR A 129 -2.01 5.00 15.41
CA THR A 129 -2.85 3.96 16.01
C THR A 129 -3.42 3.07 14.88
N PRO A 130 -3.91 1.86 15.18
CA PRO A 130 -4.57 1.02 14.17
C PRO A 130 -5.69 1.76 13.41
N GLU A 131 -6.55 2.49 14.12
CA GLU A 131 -7.68 3.23 13.55
C GLU A 131 -7.19 4.33 12.61
N LYS A 132 -6.15 5.06 13.01
CA LYS A 132 -5.59 6.13 12.19
C LYS A 132 -4.91 5.60 10.94
N VAL A 133 -4.21 4.48 11.02
CA VAL A 133 -3.58 3.85 9.85
C VAL A 133 -4.64 3.37 8.86
N VAL A 134 -5.71 2.74 9.34
CA VAL A 134 -6.83 2.33 8.47
C VAL A 134 -7.45 3.56 7.80
N ALA A 135 -7.76 4.62 8.56
CA ALA A 135 -8.32 5.86 8.00
C ALA A 135 -7.40 6.51 6.94
N ILE A 136 -6.07 6.46 7.16
CA ILE A 136 -5.08 6.92 6.16
C ILE A 136 -5.19 6.10 4.88
N GLN A 137 -5.19 4.76 4.98
CA GLN A 137 -5.24 3.89 3.80
C GLN A 137 -6.58 3.97 3.06
N GLU A 138 -7.70 4.13 3.78
CA GLU A 138 -9.01 4.40 3.20
C GLU A 138 -9.00 5.71 2.38
N SER A 139 -8.42 6.78 2.93
CA SER A 139 -8.30 8.07 2.24
C SER A 139 -7.32 8.02 1.07
N LEU A 140 -6.28 7.19 1.13
CA LEU A 140 -5.42 6.91 -0.03
C LEU A 140 -6.18 6.11 -1.11
N GLY A 141 -7.22 5.36 -0.76
CA GLY A 141 -8.04 4.59 -1.69
C GLY A 141 -7.32 3.38 -2.28
N SER A 142 -6.62 2.60 -1.46
CA SER A 142 -5.97 1.35 -1.87
C SER A 142 -6.95 0.18 -1.99
N ASP A 143 -6.59 -0.83 -2.79
CA ASP A 143 -7.40 -2.06 -2.96
C ASP A 143 -7.20 -3.05 -1.82
N ILE A 144 -5.97 -3.09 -1.28
CA ILE A 144 -5.59 -3.91 -0.13
C ILE A 144 -4.93 -3.04 0.92
N MET A 145 -5.48 -3.13 2.12
CA MET A 145 -5.05 -2.44 3.32
C MET A 145 -4.38 -3.42 4.28
N MET A 146 -3.22 -3.03 4.82
CA MET A 146 -2.42 -3.83 5.75
C MET A 146 -2.39 -3.23 7.15
#